data_AF-A0A947EAG2-F1
#
_entry.id   AF-A0A947EAG2-F1
#
_cell.length_a   1.000
_cell.length_b   1.000
_cell.length_c   1.000
_cell.angle_alpha   90.00
_cell.angle_beta   90.00
_cell.angle_gamma   90.00
#
_symmetry.space_group_name_H-M   'P 1'
#
loop_
_entity.id
_entity.type
_entity.pdbx_description
1 polymer ?
#
loop_
_entity_poly.entity_id
_entity_poly.type
_entity_poly.pdbx_seq_one_letter_code
_entity_poly.pdbx_strand_id
1 'polypeptide(L)'
;ASAEIDLATSRAAEVGQLIKLNPLRTDEPIMWSLAVPNRNGTGGGIWATPALYEGFLYVATNPGELLVVDSTTGEVTWRDEIGAAAWSSPVVVDNTLVLATDCEGGGALTAYDLSDPATPRRIWHVPHSSGCIESTPAIWKGSIYVGSRDGYFYAYGN
;
A
#
# COMPACT_ATOMS: atom_id res chain seq x y z
N ALA A 1 11.75 2.43 -5.98
CA ALA A 1 10.59 3.08 -6.60
C ALA A 1 10.17 4.25 -5.71
N SER A 2 9.67 5.33 -6.28
CA SER A 2 9.05 6.44 -5.53
C SER A 2 7.55 6.43 -5.77
N ALA A 3 6.78 6.73 -4.73
CA ALA A 3 5.32 6.87 -4.79
C ALA A 3 4.93 8.33 -4.51
N GLU A 4 3.92 8.82 -5.22
CA GLU A 4 3.41 10.19 -5.12
C GLU A 4 1.89 10.21 -5.12
N ILE A 5 1.32 11.22 -4.47
CA ILE A 5 -0.13 11.41 -4.36
C ILE A 5 -0.67 12.60 -5.15
N ASP A 6 0.17 13.56 -5.54
CA ASP A 6 -0.29 14.79 -6.17
C ASP A 6 -0.74 14.52 -7.62
N LEU A 7 -2.04 14.60 -7.86
CA LEU A 7 -2.67 14.37 -9.16
C LEU A 7 -2.84 15.65 -9.98
N ALA A 8 -2.59 16.82 -9.39
CA ALA A 8 -2.85 18.11 -10.02
C ALA A 8 -1.60 18.69 -10.71
N THR A 9 -0.47 17.99 -10.66
CA THR A 9 0.73 18.41 -11.38
C THR A 9 0.70 17.87 -12.81
N SER A 10 1.16 18.69 -13.76
CA SER A 10 1.40 18.26 -15.14
C SER A 10 2.35 17.06 -15.20
N ARG A 11 3.26 16.96 -14.22
CA ARG A 11 4.22 15.87 -14.09
C ARG A 11 3.56 14.54 -13.73
N ALA A 12 2.70 14.48 -12.72
CA ALA A 12 2.02 13.24 -12.36
C ALA A 12 1.11 12.71 -13.48
N ALA A 13 0.53 13.61 -14.29
CA ALA A 13 -0.22 13.23 -15.48
C ALA A 13 0.68 12.65 -16.60
N GLU A 14 1.94 13.10 -16.68
CA GLU A 14 2.92 12.64 -17.67
C GLU A 14 3.59 11.31 -17.26
N VAL A 15 3.94 11.18 -15.99
CA VAL A 15 4.81 10.09 -15.51
C VAL A 15 4.16 9.11 -14.54
N GLY A 16 2.88 9.29 -14.17
CA GLY A 16 2.18 8.40 -13.24
C GLY A 16 2.54 8.62 -11.76
N GLN A 17 1.97 7.80 -10.88
CA GLN A 17 2.05 7.96 -9.41
C GLN A 17 3.03 6.99 -8.74
N LEU A 18 3.39 5.89 -9.40
CA LEU A 18 4.46 4.99 -8.99
C LEU A 18 5.49 4.90 -10.10
N ILE A 19 6.76 5.18 -9.77
CA ILE A 19 7.82 5.26 -10.77
C ILE A 19 9.05 4.48 -10.30
N LYS A 20 9.68 3.75 -11.22
CA LYS A 20 11.03 3.23 -11.05
C LYS A 20 12.00 4.04 -11.88
N LEU A 21 13.08 4.45 -11.24
CA LEU A 21 14.17 5.20 -11.85
C LEU A 21 15.45 4.36 -11.88
N ASN A 22 16.24 4.53 -12.93
CA ASN A 22 17.63 4.12 -13.01
C ASN A 22 18.50 5.33 -12.65
N PRO A 23 19.14 5.34 -11.47
CA PRO A 23 19.95 6.48 -11.02
C PRO A 23 21.21 6.72 -11.87
N LEU A 24 21.58 5.77 -12.74
CA LEU A 24 22.73 5.88 -13.63
C LEU A 24 22.39 6.51 -14.99
N ARG A 25 21.10 6.70 -15.31
CA ARG A 25 20.65 7.36 -16.55
C ARG A 25 20.11 8.75 -16.21
N THR A 26 20.90 9.80 -16.42
CA THR A 26 20.51 11.17 -16.02
C THR A 26 19.50 11.82 -16.97
N ASP A 27 19.52 11.47 -18.26
CA ASP A 27 18.65 12.11 -19.26
C ASP A 27 17.29 11.40 -19.40
N GLU A 28 17.28 10.07 -19.22
CA GLU A 28 16.08 9.23 -19.28
C GLU A 28 16.11 8.21 -18.12
N PRO A 29 15.87 8.67 -16.88
CA PRO A 29 15.96 7.79 -15.71
C PRO A 29 14.77 6.84 -15.58
N ILE A 30 13.62 7.13 -16.20
CA ILE A 30 12.39 6.35 -15.99
C ILE A 30 12.54 4.96 -16.63
N MET A 31 12.46 3.92 -15.81
CA MET A 31 12.43 2.54 -16.28
C MET A 31 11.00 2.10 -16.61
N TRP A 32 10.08 2.39 -15.70
CA TRP A 32 8.65 2.19 -15.89
C TRP A 32 7.89 3.13 -14.96
N SER A 33 6.62 3.35 -15.29
CA SER A 33 5.68 4.06 -14.45
C SER A 33 4.31 3.38 -14.45
N LEU A 34 3.58 3.59 -13.36
CA LEU A 34 2.22 3.11 -13.17
C LEU A 34 1.34 4.27 -12.70
N ALA A 35 0.25 4.49 -13.41
CA ALA A 35 -0.78 5.43 -13.02
C ALA A 35 -1.79 4.78 -12.06
N VAL A 36 -2.14 5.51 -11.00
CA VAL A 36 -3.19 5.15 -10.04
C VAL A 36 -4.25 6.26 -10.11
N PRO A 37 -5.21 6.17 -11.04
CA PRO A 37 -6.19 7.23 -11.27
C PRO A 37 -7.18 7.33 -10.10
N ASN A 38 -7.88 8.46 -10.04
CA ASN A 38 -9.03 8.62 -9.16
C ASN A 38 -10.13 7.61 -9.55
N ARG A 39 -10.74 6.98 -8.53
CA ARG A 39 -11.94 6.17 -8.71
C ARG A 39 -13.05 6.68 -7.80
N ASN A 40 -14.25 6.85 -8.35
CA ASN A 40 -15.45 7.18 -7.60
C ASN A 40 -15.34 8.41 -6.67
N GLY A 41 -14.44 9.35 -6.97
CA GLY A 41 -14.28 10.57 -6.17
C GLY A 41 -13.43 10.42 -4.92
N THR A 42 -12.84 9.24 -4.66
CA THR A 42 -11.96 9.02 -3.48
C THR A 42 -10.58 9.69 -3.64
N GLY A 43 -10.24 10.15 -4.85
CA GLY A 43 -8.88 10.58 -5.18
C GLY A 43 -8.01 9.40 -5.63
N GLY A 44 -7.10 9.65 -6.56
CA GLY A 44 -6.09 8.69 -7.03
C GLY A 44 -4.77 8.77 -6.26
N GLY A 45 -3.78 8.02 -6.70
CA GLY A 45 -2.43 8.07 -6.16
C GLY A 45 -2.18 7.16 -4.97
N ILE A 46 -0.98 7.33 -4.41
CA ILE A 46 -0.40 6.45 -3.40
C ILE A 46 0.19 7.34 -2.30
N TRP A 47 -0.31 7.20 -1.07
CA TRP A 47 0.24 7.85 0.11
C TRP A 47 1.29 6.98 0.81
N ALA A 48 0.98 5.69 0.90
CA ALA A 48 1.80 4.70 1.57
C ALA A 48 3.14 4.47 0.85
N THR A 49 4.19 4.14 1.61
CA THR A 49 5.39 3.59 0.99
C THR A 49 5.10 2.13 0.57
N PRO A 50 5.32 1.75 -0.71
CA PRO A 50 5.15 0.36 -1.13
C PRO A 50 6.11 -0.58 -0.41
N ALA A 51 5.66 -1.79 -0.08
CA ALA A 51 6.55 -2.84 0.40
C ALA A 51 7.18 -3.58 -0.79
N LEU A 52 8.47 -3.91 -0.72
CA LEU A 52 9.16 -4.75 -1.71
C LEU A 52 9.45 -6.12 -1.09
N TYR A 53 8.97 -7.19 -1.71
CA TYR A 53 9.24 -8.55 -1.26
C TYR A 53 9.31 -9.51 -2.46
N GLU A 54 10.38 -10.31 -2.52
CA GLU A 54 10.60 -11.33 -3.56
C GLU A 54 10.39 -10.83 -5.01
N GLY A 55 10.82 -9.60 -5.30
CA GLY A 55 10.71 -9.01 -6.64
C GLY A 55 9.38 -8.32 -6.96
N PHE A 56 8.42 -8.29 -6.03
CA PHE A 56 7.13 -7.64 -6.19
C PHE A 56 6.96 -6.45 -5.24
N LEU A 57 6.32 -5.39 -5.73
CA LEU A 57 5.90 -4.25 -4.96
C LEU A 57 4.43 -4.43 -4.55
N TYR A 58 4.14 -4.23 -3.27
CA TYR A 58 2.81 -4.23 -2.70
C TYR A 58 2.42 -2.80 -2.41
N VAL A 59 1.45 -2.30 -3.18
CA VAL A 59 1.12 -0.88 -3.27
C VAL A 59 -0.30 -0.71 -2.78
N ALA A 60 -0.46 -0.17 -1.58
CA ALA A 60 -1.76 0.19 -1.05
C ALA A 60 -2.12 1.60 -1.55
N THR A 61 -3.28 1.75 -2.18
CA THR A 61 -3.64 2.96 -2.93
C THR A 61 -4.68 3.81 -2.22
N ASN A 62 -4.76 5.08 -2.61
CA ASN A 62 -5.79 5.98 -2.11
C ASN A 62 -7.22 5.57 -2.55
N PRO A 63 -7.44 5.01 -3.76
CA PRO A 63 -8.71 4.37 -4.13
C PRO A 63 -9.12 3.11 -3.33
N GLY A 64 -8.32 2.66 -2.36
CA GLY A 64 -8.65 1.49 -1.54
C GLY A 64 -8.40 0.15 -2.24
N GLU A 65 -7.33 0.07 -3.03
CA GLU A 65 -6.84 -1.17 -3.63
C GLU A 65 -5.48 -1.55 -3.03
N LEU A 66 -5.20 -2.85 -2.93
CA LEU A 66 -3.85 -3.37 -2.84
C LEU A 66 -3.44 -3.88 -4.23
N LEU A 67 -2.42 -3.29 -4.82
CA LEU A 67 -1.83 -3.73 -6.09
C LEU A 67 -0.56 -4.54 -5.82
N VAL A 68 -0.35 -5.60 -6.59
CA VAL A 68 0.93 -6.29 -6.68
C VAL A 68 1.55 -5.98 -8.03
N VAL A 69 2.75 -5.43 -8.02
CA VAL A 69 3.44 -4.93 -9.20
C VAL A 69 4.79 -5.63 -9.33
N ASP A 70 5.07 -6.24 -10.48
CA ASP A 70 6.40 -6.74 -10.78
C ASP A 70 7.40 -5.58 -10.75
N SER A 71 8.40 -5.65 -9.86
CA SER A 71 9.33 -4.54 -9.64
C SER A 71 10.27 -4.31 -10.83
N THR A 72 10.39 -5.26 -11.74
CA THR A 72 11.23 -5.19 -12.94
C THR A 72 10.47 -4.56 -14.09
N THR A 73 9.25 -5.00 -14.36
CA THR A 73 8.46 -4.59 -15.54
C THR A 73 7.48 -3.46 -15.25
N GLY A 74 7.04 -3.28 -14.01
CA GLY A 74 5.95 -2.36 -13.65
C GLY A 74 4.56 -2.93 -13.94
N GLU A 75 4.46 -4.20 -14.35
CA GLU A 75 3.17 -4.85 -14.62
C GLU A 75 2.44 -5.17 -13.32
N VAL A 76 1.12 -4.89 -13.30
CA VAL A 76 0.27 -5.26 -12.16
C VAL A 76 -0.17 -6.71 -12.32
N THR A 77 0.37 -7.62 -11.51
CA THR A 77 0.08 -9.05 -11.58
C THR A 77 -1.20 -9.42 -10.83
N TRP A 78 -1.58 -8.65 -9.82
CA TRP A 78 -2.73 -8.92 -8.97
C TRP A 78 -3.27 -7.66 -8.31
N ARG A 79 -4.57 -7.68 -7.97
CA ARG A 79 -5.27 -6.59 -7.27
C ARG A 79 -6.32 -7.14 -6.30
N ASP A 80 -6.57 -6.41 -5.23
CA ASP A 80 -7.69 -6.66 -4.30
C ASP A 80 -8.25 -5.37 -3.72
N GLU A 81 -9.54 -5.39 -3.40
CA GLU A 81 -10.26 -4.27 -2.81
C GLU A 81 -10.13 -4.33 -1.29
N ILE A 82 -9.39 -3.37 -0.72
CA ILE A 82 -9.19 -3.24 0.73
C ILE A 82 -10.20 -2.28 1.38
N GLY A 83 -11.10 -1.72 0.57
CA GLY A 83 -12.34 -1.05 0.99
C GLY A 83 -12.20 0.43 1.35
N ALA A 84 -11.01 0.88 1.76
CA ALA A 84 -10.74 2.28 2.09
C ALA A 84 -9.29 2.65 1.76
N ALA A 85 -9.01 3.94 1.66
CA ALA A 85 -7.68 4.46 1.43
C ALA A 85 -6.68 3.88 2.44
N ALA A 86 -5.48 3.53 1.98
CA ALA A 86 -4.39 3.11 2.86
C ALA A 86 -3.32 4.19 2.88
N TRP A 87 -3.29 4.98 3.95
CA TRP A 87 -2.22 5.97 4.19
C TRP A 87 -1.05 5.38 4.99
N SER A 88 -1.29 4.24 5.66
CA SER A 88 -0.24 3.47 6.33
C SER A 88 0.54 2.60 5.35
N SER A 89 1.86 2.45 5.58
CA SER A 89 2.69 1.58 4.74
C SER A 89 2.44 0.11 5.06
N PRO A 90 2.27 -0.78 4.06
CA PRO A 90 2.24 -2.21 4.30
C PRO A 90 3.56 -2.71 4.91
N VAL A 91 3.47 -3.71 5.77
CA VAL A 91 4.63 -4.34 6.42
C VAL A 91 4.65 -5.83 6.09
N VAL A 92 5.81 -6.34 5.68
CA VAL A 92 6.01 -7.76 5.40
C VAL A 92 6.84 -8.38 6.51
N VAL A 93 6.35 -9.47 7.09
CA VAL A 93 7.03 -10.29 8.10
C VAL A 93 6.69 -11.76 7.85
N ASP A 94 7.69 -12.65 7.84
CA ASP A 94 7.50 -14.10 7.72
C ASP A 94 6.47 -14.51 6.64
N ASN A 95 6.69 -14.07 5.39
CA ASN A 95 5.80 -14.30 4.24
C ASN A 95 4.36 -13.77 4.43
N THR A 96 4.14 -12.85 5.37
CA THR A 96 2.83 -12.25 5.63
C THR A 96 2.92 -10.75 5.45
N LEU A 97 2.08 -10.21 4.58
CA LEU A 97 1.87 -8.77 4.49
C LEU A 97 0.75 -8.35 5.43
N VAL A 98 0.97 -7.29 6.21
CA VAL A 98 -0.04 -6.63 7.05
C VAL A 98 -0.15 -5.18 6.60
N LEU A 99 -1.37 -4.70 6.41
CA LEU A 99 -1.64 -3.29 6.13
C LEU A 99 -2.80 -2.79 6.98
N ALA A 100 -2.84 -1.47 7.18
CA ALA A 100 -3.98 -0.80 7.77
C ALA A 100 -4.64 0.16 6.78
N THR A 101 -5.97 0.16 6.75
CA THR A 101 -6.77 1.12 5.99
C THR A 101 -7.32 2.20 6.91
N ASP A 102 -7.56 3.35 6.31
CA ASP A 102 -8.15 4.52 6.95
C ASP A 102 -9.65 4.31 7.25
N CYS A 103 -10.22 5.24 8.01
CA CYS A 103 -11.61 5.23 8.46
C CYS A 103 -12.64 5.49 7.35
N GLU A 104 -12.26 5.91 6.14
CA GLU A 104 -13.19 6.17 5.00
C GLU A 104 -14.00 4.93 4.52
N GLY A 105 -13.76 3.75 5.10
CA GLY A 105 -14.59 2.55 4.96
C GLY A 105 -14.67 1.73 6.24
N GLY A 106 -14.43 2.36 7.40
CA GLY A 106 -14.53 1.73 8.71
C GLY A 106 -13.21 1.37 9.38
N GLY A 107 -12.05 1.63 8.74
CA GLY A 107 -10.72 1.31 9.28
C GLY A 107 -10.51 -0.19 9.47
N ALA A 108 -9.41 -0.76 8.99
CA ALA A 108 -9.19 -2.19 9.18
C ALA A 108 -7.72 -2.54 9.17
N LEU A 109 -7.40 -3.63 9.88
CA LEU A 109 -6.18 -4.39 9.62
C LEU A 109 -6.51 -5.53 8.66
N THR A 110 -5.69 -5.70 7.64
CA THR A 110 -5.81 -6.82 6.71
C THR A 110 -4.46 -7.50 6.55
N ALA A 111 -4.46 -8.83 6.49
CA ALA A 111 -3.26 -9.59 6.18
C ALA A 111 -3.39 -10.51 4.98
N TYR A 112 -2.25 -10.73 4.33
CA TYR A 112 -2.12 -11.56 3.14
C TYR A 112 -0.93 -12.51 3.28
N ASP A 113 -1.13 -13.74 2.81
CA ASP A 113 -0.13 -14.77 2.67
C ASP A 113 0.61 -14.56 1.34
N LEU A 114 1.93 -14.43 1.43
CA LEU A 114 2.87 -14.20 0.33
C LEU A 114 3.64 -15.47 -0.04
N SER A 115 3.10 -16.66 0.25
CA SER A 115 3.66 -17.93 -0.24
C SER A 115 3.74 -17.96 -1.78
N ASP A 116 2.80 -17.30 -2.45
CA ASP A 116 2.94 -16.83 -3.84
C ASP A 116 2.99 -15.28 -3.82
N PRO A 117 4.17 -14.66 -3.99
CA PRO A 117 4.31 -13.22 -3.95
C PRO A 117 3.55 -12.48 -5.05
N ALA A 118 3.35 -13.10 -6.21
CA ALA A 118 2.70 -12.47 -7.36
C ALA A 118 1.17 -12.45 -7.23
N THR A 119 0.60 -13.40 -6.48
CA THR A 119 -0.85 -13.55 -6.27
C THR A 119 -1.17 -13.85 -4.79
N PRO A 120 -1.00 -12.86 -3.91
CA PRO A 120 -1.14 -13.07 -2.48
C PRO A 120 -2.58 -13.43 -2.09
N ARG A 121 -2.73 -14.22 -1.03
CA ARG A 121 -4.04 -14.68 -0.55
C ARG A 121 -4.41 -13.99 0.76
N ARG A 122 -5.56 -13.32 0.81
CA ARG A 122 -6.06 -12.72 2.05
C ARG A 122 -6.22 -13.80 3.13
N ILE A 123 -5.60 -13.59 4.30
CA ILE A 123 -5.65 -14.49 5.46
C ILE A 123 -6.81 -14.09 6.36
N TRP A 124 -6.84 -12.80 6.74
CA TRP A 124 -7.84 -12.25 7.64
C TRP A 124 -8.03 -10.75 7.37
N HIS A 125 -9.15 -10.25 7.88
CA HIS A 125 -9.53 -8.85 7.86
C HIS A 125 -10.25 -8.54 9.18
N VAL A 126 -9.76 -7.53 9.91
CA VAL A 126 -10.25 -7.15 11.23
C VAL A 126 -10.65 -5.67 11.18
N PRO A 127 -11.95 -5.35 11.26
CA PRO A 127 -12.40 -3.97 11.38
C PRO A 127 -11.87 -3.31 12.66
N HIS A 128 -11.48 -2.05 12.55
CA HIS A 128 -11.08 -1.22 13.67
C HIS A 128 -12.31 -0.50 14.24
N SER A 129 -12.54 -0.64 15.54
CA SER A 129 -13.80 -0.19 16.15
C SER A 129 -13.91 1.32 16.36
N SER A 130 -12.80 2.08 16.36
CA SER A 130 -12.83 3.51 16.61
C SER A 130 -11.62 4.25 16.04
N GLY A 131 -11.87 5.35 15.34
CA GLY A 131 -10.81 6.17 14.78
C GLY A 131 -10.15 5.59 13.52
N CYS A 132 -9.13 6.30 13.07
CA CYS A 132 -8.47 6.10 11.78
C CYS A 132 -7.07 5.54 12.02
N ILE A 133 -6.72 4.41 11.38
CA ILE A 133 -5.36 3.86 11.46
C ILE A 133 -4.52 4.40 10.31
N GLU A 134 -3.74 5.43 10.61
CA GLU A 134 -2.83 6.07 9.65
C GLU A 134 -1.36 5.80 9.99
N SER A 135 -1.12 5.17 11.13
CA SER A 135 0.21 4.72 11.50
C SER A 135 0.57 3.43 10.75
N THR A 136 1.83 3.33 10.35
CA THR A 136 2.38 2.08 9.81
C THR A 136 2.40 1.02 10.93
N PRO A 137 1.81 -0.17 10.73
CA PRO A 137 1.82 -1.22 11.74
C PRO A 137 3.23 -1.62 12.17
N ALA A 138 3.47 -1.76 13.47
CA ALA A 138 4.71 -2.33 13.99
C ALA A 138 4.45 -3.76 14.46
N ILE A 139 5.28 -4.72 14.04
CA ILE A 139 5.10 -6.13 14.37
C ILE A 139 6.22 -6.57 15.30
N TRP A 140 5.87 -7.11 16.46
CA TRP A 140 6.84 -7.60 17.43
C TRP A 140 6.28 -8.77 18.22
N LYS A 141 7.06 -9.87 18.28
CA LYS A 141 6.74 -11.09 19.05
C LYS A 141 5.31 -11.61 18.85
N GLY A 142 4.81 -11.59 17.61
CA GLY A 142 3.49 -12.10 17.25
C GLY A 142 2.33 -11.12 17.51
N SER A 143 2.63 -9.89 17.94
CA SER A 143 1.63 -8.82 18.09
C SER A 143 1.85 -7.71 17.05
N ILE A 144 0.74 -7.11 16.62
CA ILE A 144 0.68 -5.97 15.70
C ILE A 144 0.27 -4.75 16.52
N TYR A 145 1.01 -3.67 16.35
CA TYR A 145 0.84 -2.44 17.10
C TYR A 145 0.53 -1.28 16.16
N VAL A 146 -0.49 -0.49 16.48
CA VAL A 146 -0.90 0.67 15.68
C VAL A 146 -1.36 1.82 16.59
N GLY A 147 -0.99 3.04 16.22
CA GLY A 147 -1.64 4.25 16.71
C GLY A 147 -2.87 4.59 15.89
N SER A 148 -3.91 5.09 16.56
CA SER A 148 -5.16 5.55 15.94
C SER A 148 -5.41 7.02 16.24
N ARG A 149 -6.14 7.70 15.35
CA ARG A 149 -6.55 9.10 15.52
C ARG A 149 -7.47 9.35 16.72
N ASP A 150 -8.04 8.31 17.31
CA ASP A 150 -8.83 8.43 18.54
C ASP A 150 -7.97 8.69 19.79
N GLY A 151 -6.64 8.77 19.63
CA GLY A 151 -5.69 9.07 20.69
C GLY A 151 -5.17 7.83 21.41
N TYR A 152 -5.59 6.63 20.99
CA TYR A 152 -5.15 5.38 21.58
C TYR A 152 -4.09 4.67 20.72
N PHE A 153 -3.39 3.77 21.40
CA PHE A 153 -2.47 2.82 20.81
C PHE A 153 -3.01 1.41 21.05
N TYR A 154 -3.12 0.64 19.99
CA TYR A 154 -3.74 -0.67 19.97
C TYR A 154 -2.71 -1.76 19.73
N ALA A 155 -2.91 -2.89 20.40
CA ALA A 155 -2.19 -4.12 20.16
C ALA A 155 -3.18 -5.20 19.71
N TYR A 156 -2.88 -5.87 18.60
CA TYR A 156 -3.63 -6.99 18.05
C TYR A 156 -2.74 -8.22 18.08
N GLY A 157 -3.19 -9.30 18.71
CA GLY A 157 -2.40 -10.51 18.90
C GLY A 157 -2.84 -11.24 20.15
N ASN A 158 -2.29 -12.43 20.36
CA ASN A 158 -2.46 -13.20 21.59
C ASN A 158 -1.43 -12.80 22.66
#